data_AF-A0A450UPD3-F1
#
_entry.id   AF-A0A450UPD3-F1
#
_cell.length_a   1.000
_cell.length_b   1.000
_cell.length_c   1.000
_cell.angle_alpha   90.00
_cell.angle_beta   90.00
_cell.angle_gamma   90.00
#
_symmetry.space_group_name_H-M   'P 1'
#
loop_
_entity.id
_entity.type
_entity.pdbx_description
1 polymer ?
#
loop_
_entity_poly.entity_id
_entity_poly.type
_entity_poly.pdbx_seq_one_letter_code
_entity_poly.pdbx_strand_id
1 'polypeptide(L)'
;MTASFANFDPDFASFLTRNAAPTDGTHWSVARNFLLDERITRERAESYKNRGAATRHGNVEEWSTRHNAYLKKEVFVTGDGLEPPEHIDVGDLDVCPDTFRSPAVFSSLGSTLSFDLIRVQKVESFKRALNESPETVLTWAAGALASDREASRDLDELLQRFARKRKYRPVFATVWDDLSDLFGEIPEQDSPDWVDTLRDRLGLYTYDPKPSGTLEKIDPIPILIFRYPIAALPRLSSLDDRKRPLAVPCVLDGDFSHAFCPSPRESDTGHTMDLAGAASCNELTREVLHPAMRLRARHLFRVGSITRPVDPNAIHEQRGLHLIYLRECFRRPEYGKHTDEDLL
;
A
#
# COMPACT_ATOMS: atom_id res chain seq x y z
N MET A 1 17.92 -4.76 -15.29
CA MET A 1 17.71 -6.21 -15.02
C MET A 1 17.07 -6.33 -13.65
N THR A 2 16.03 -7.16 -13.51
CA THR A 2 15.45 -7.44 -12.19
C THR A 2 16.39 -8.38 -11.41
N ALA A 3 16.48 -8.18 -10.11
CA ALA A 3 17.17 -9.02 -9.15
C ALA A 3 16.12 -9.64 -8.24
N SER A 4 16.12 -10.96 -8.11
CA SER A 4 15.40 -11.62 -7.01
C SER A 4 16.35 -11.72 -5.82
N PHE A 5 15.91 -11.41 -4.61
CA PHE A 5 16.73 -11.58 -3.41
C PHE A 5 17.13 -13.04 -3.17
N ALA A 6 16.41 -14.00 -3.75
CA ALA A 6 16.81 -15.41 -3.73
C ALA A 6 18.18 -15.65 -4.40
N ASN A 7 18.59 -14.80 -5.34
CA ASN A 7 19.82 -14.97 -6.12
C ASN A 7 20.77 -13.75 -6.05
N PHE A 8 20.42 -12.72 -5.28
CA PHE A 8 21.18 -11.46 -5.26
C PHE A 8 22.38 -11.51 -4.31
N ASP A 9 22.19 -12.05 -3.10
CA ASP A 9 23.24 -12.18 -2.09
C ASP A 9 23.06 -13.53 -1.36
N PRO A 10 24.01 -14.48 -1.45
CA PRO A 10 23.84 -15.82 -0.90
C PRO A 10 23.62 -15.86 0.62
N ASP A 11 24.27 -14.97 1.36
CA ASP A 11 24.15 -14.91 2.82
C ASP A 11 22.77 -14.40 3.22
N PHE A 12 22.28 -13.38 2.52
CA PHE A 12 20.93 -12.86 2.73
C PHE A 12 19.85 -13.84 2.30
N ALA A 13 19.99 -14.49 1.14
CA ALA A 13 19.08 -15.53 0.68
C ALA A 13 18.98 -16.68 1.70
N SER A 14 20.11 -17.15 2.22
CA SER A 14 20.16 -18.17 3.27
C SER A 14 19.49 -17.71 4.56
N PHE A 15 19.65 -16.44 4.95
CA PHE A 15 18.94 -15.85 6.08
C PHE A 15 17.43 -15.85 5.86
N LEU A 16 16.96 -15.42 4.68
CA LEU A 16 15.54 -15.40 4.35
C LEU A 16 14.94 -16.82 4.38
N THR A 17 15.59 -17.81 3.77
CA THR A 17 15.12 -19.20 3.75
C THR A 17 14.97 -19.76 5.17
N ARG A 18 15.93 -19.50 6.07
CA ARG A 18 15.83 -19.96 7.48
C ARG A 18 14.64 -19.35 8.21
N ASN A 19 14.33 -18.08 7.95
CA ASN A 19 13.22 -17.38 8.61
C ASN A 19 11.86 -17.62 7.91
N ALA A 20 11.86 -18.14 6.68
CA ALA A 20 10.66 -18.49 5.93
C ALA A 20 10.10 -19.87 6.29
N ALA A 21 10.92 -20.77 6.85
CA ALA A 21 10.56 -22.16 7.11
C ALA A 21 9.61 -22.38 8.31
N PRO A 22 9.78 -21.73 9.48
CA PRO A 22 8.85 -21.89 10.60
C PRO A 22 7.60 -21.02 10.39
N THR A 23 6.45 -21.63 10.09
CA THR A 23 5.17 -20.90 9.91
C THR A 23 4.54 -20.41 11.23
N ASP A 24 5.17 -20.73 12.35
CA ASP A 24 4.89 -20.20 13.69
C ASP A 24 5.70 -18.93 14.01
N GLY A 25 6.73 -18.62 13.22
CA GLY A 25 7.58 -17.43 13.41
C GLY A 25 6.86 -16.13 13.04
N THR A 26 7.04 -15.07 13.84
CA THR A 26 6.34 -13.79 13.62
C THR A 26 6.68 -13.05 12.32
N HIS A 27 7.59 -13.55 11.48
CA HIS A 27 8.04 -12.89 10.25
C HIS A 27 8.17 -13.83 9.04
N TRP A 28 7.63 -15.05 9.11
CA TRP A 28 7.80 -16.04 8.04
C TRP A 28 7.26 -15.54 6.69
N SER A 29 6.07 -14.94 6.68
CA SER A 29 5.44 -14.46 5.44
C SER A 29 6.21 -13.29 4.84
N VAL A 30 6.83 -12.46 5.68
CA VAL A 30 7.72 -11.38 5.24
C VAL A 30 8.97 -11.96 4.56
N ALA A 31 9.62 -12.95 5.16
CA ALA A 31 10.78 -13.60 4.54
C ALA A 31 10.42 -14.26 3.19
N ARG A 32 9.26 -14.92 3.12
CA ARG A 32 8.74 -15.51 1.88
C ARG A 32 8.45 -14.46 0.81
N ASN A 33 7.89 -13.31 1.18
CA ASN A 33 7.71 -12.18 0.25
C ASN A 33 9.03 -11.74 -0.38
N PHE A 34 10.09 -11.58 0.41
CA PHE A 34 11.40 -11.18 -0.10
C PHE A 34 12.01 -12.23 -1.04
N LEU A 35 11.81 -13.52 -0.77
CA LEU A 35 12.25 -14.61 -1.66
C LEU A 35 11.44 -14.66 -2.96
N LEU A 36 10.14 -14.39 -2.88
CA LEU A 36 9.18 -14.49 -3.98
C LEU A 36 9.23 -13.30 -4.95
N ASP A 37 9.61 -12.11 -4.48
CA ASP A 37 9.54 -10.88 -5.26
C ASP A 37 10.52 -10.88 -6.46
N GLU A 38 9.95 -10.84 -7.66
CA GLU A 38 10.67 -10.85 -8.95
C GLU A 38 10.92 -9.44 -9.52
N ARG A 39 10.45 -8.38 -8.84
CA ARG A 39 10.35 -7.01 -9.40
C ARG A 39 11.39 -6.04 -8.88
N ILE A 40 12.16 -6.42 -7.88
CA ILE A 40 13.22 -5.58 -7.35
C ILE A 40 14.25 -5.36 -8.47
N THR A 41 14.56 -4.12 -8.81
CA THR A 41 15.63 -3.87 -9.78
C THR A 41 16.99 -4.06 -9.12
N ARG A 42 18.02 -4.36 -9.92
CA ARG A 42 19.38 -4.52 -9.41
C ARG A 42 19.84 -3.28 -8.62
N GLU A 43 19.53 -2.09 -9.12
CA GLU A 43 19.91 -0.82 -8.50
C GLU A 43 19.25 -0.66 -7.11
N ARG A 44 17.98 -1.05 -6.98
CA ARG A 44 17.26 -1.04 -5.68
C ARG A 44 17.81 -2.08 -4.73
N ALA A 45 18.13 -3.28 -5.21
CA ALA A 45 18.77 -4.32 -4.40
C ALA A 45 20.16 -3.88 -3.89
N GLU A 46 20.95 -3.22 -4.74
CA GLU A 46 22.25 -2.63 -4.37
C GLU A 46 22.09 -1.48 -3.37
N SER A 47 21.10 -0.61 -3.55
CA SER A 47 20.76 0.44 -2.57
C SER A 47 20.39 -0.15 -1.21
N TYR A 48 19.53 -1.16 -1.19
CA TYR A 48 19.13 -1.89 0.01
C TYR A 48 20.33 -2.55 0.72
N LYS A 49 21.24 -3.15 -0.05
CA LYS A 49 22.50 -3.74 0.44
C LYS A 49 23.44 -2.69 1.01
N ASN A 50 23.63 -1.56 0.32
CA ASN A 50 24.50 -0.46 0.75
C ASN A 50 24.02 0.20 2.05
N ARG A 51 22.71 0.17 2.33
CA ARG A 51 22.13 0.58 3.62
C ARG A 51 22.26 -0.49 4.72
N GLY A 52 22.86 -1.63 4.41
CA GLY A 52 23.18 -2.71 5.34
C GLY A 52 22.03 -3.66 5.61
N ALA A 53 20.87 -3.50 4.97
CA ALA A 53 19.71 -4.33 5.24
C ALA A 53 19.86 -5.76 4.70
N ALA A 54 20.64 -5.93 3.62
CA ALA A 54 21.03 -7.23 3.07
C ALA A 54 22.44 -7.70 3.49
N THR A 55 23.13 -7.03 4.43
CA THR A 55 24.47 -7.48 4.90
C THR A 55 24.66 -7.47 6.41
N ARG A 56 23.77 -6.81 7.16
CA ARG A 56 23.82 -6.68 8.64
C ARG A 56 22.48 -7.10 9.24
N HIS A 57 22.08 -8.33 8.93
CA HIS A 57 20.83 -8.98 9.30
C HIS A 57 21.10 -10.18 10.23
N GLY A 58 21.78 -9.96 11.36
CA GLY A 58 22.16 -11.05 12.27
C GLY A 58 20.95 -11.81 12.80
N ASN A 59 19.82 -11.13 12.97
CA ASN A 59 18.51 -11.67 13.30
C ASN A 59 17.40 -10.81 12.67
N VAL A 60 16.14 -11.21 12.87
CA VAL A 60 14.96 -10.53 12.29
C VAL A 60 14.76 -9.11 12.83
N GLU A 61 15.07 -8.85 14.10
CA GLU A 61 14.94 -7.51 14.69
C GLU A 61 15.96 -6.53 14.10
N GLU A 62 17.20 -6.98 13.94
CA GLU A 62 18.24 -6.22 13.24
C GLU A 62 17.84 -5.97 11.78
N TRP A 63 17.34 -6.99 11.08
CA TRP A 63 16.87 -6.86 9.72
C TRP A 63 15.75 -5.83 9.60
N SER A 64 14.73 -5.90 10.46
CA SER A 64 13.64 -4.92 10.55
C SER A 64 14.16 -3.50 10.82
N THR A 65 15.11 -3.35 11.75
CA THR A 65 15.75 -2.07 12.04
C THR A 65 16.47 -1.49 10.82
N ARG A 66 17.22 -2.31 10.08
CA ARG A 66 17.94 -1.88 8.88
C ARG A 66 17.01 -1.60 7.70
N HIS A 67 15.98 -2.42 7.52
CA HIS A 67 14.93 -2.18 6.53
C HIS A 67 14.23 -0.84 6.78
N ASN A 68 13.84 -0.55 8.03
CA ASN A 68 13.26 0.74 8.42
C ASN A 68 14.22 1.92 8.21
N ALA A 69 15.53 1.72 8.42
CA ALA A 69 16.54 2.74 8.12
C ALA A 69 16.66 3.00 6.61
N TYR A 70 16.62 1.96 5.79
CA TYR A 70 16.54 2.08 4.33
C TYR A 70 15.28 2.84 3.91
N LEU A 71 14.10 2.45 4.39
CA LEU A 71 12.84 3.13 4.07
C LEU A 71 12.91 4.61 4.43
N LYS A 72 13.35 4.96 5.65
CA LYS A 72 13.46 6.35 6.08
C LYS A 72 14.39 7.19 5.21
N LYS A 73 15.43 6.60 4.62
CA LYS A 73 16.46 7.32 3.86
C LYS A 73 16.17 7.37 2.37
N GLU A 74 15.66 6.28 1.78
CA GLU A 74 15.54 6.12 0.34
C GLU A 74 14.09 6.22 -0.18
N VAL A 75 13.11 5.83 0.64
CA VAL A 75 11.71 5.67 0.19
C VAL A 75 10.79 6.73 0.81
N PHE A 76 10.96 7.01 2.10
CA PHE A 76 10.19 8.00 2.85
C PHE A 76 10.94 9.33 2.87
N VAL A 77 11.22 9.83 1.67
CA VAL A 77 11.97 11.07 1.46
C VAL A 77 11.31 12.21 2.24
N THR A 78 12.12 12.91 3.03
CA THR A 78 11.62 13.97 3.91
C THR A 78 11.52 15.23 3.08
N GLY A 79 10.30 15.67 2.76
CA GLY A 79 10.09 16.95 2.10
C GLY A 79 10.64 18.10 2.94
N ASP A 80 10.83 19.25 2.32
CA ASP A 80 11.32 20.50 2.90
C ASP A 80 10.26 21.27 3.72
N GLY A 81 9.17 20.60 4.10
CA GLY A 81 8.00 21.21 4.73
C GLY A 81 7.03 21.87 3.75
N LEU A 82 7.32 21.82 2.45
CA LEU A 82 6.37 22.21 1.41
C LEU A 82 5.43 21.05 1.04
N GLU A 83 4.40 21.38 0.27
CA GLU A 83 3.50 20.40 -0.33
C GLU A 83 4.27 19.51 -1.33
N PRO A 84 3.89 18.23 -1.49
CA PRO A 84 4.48 17.39 -2.53
C PRO A 84 4.38 18.06 -3.90
N PRO A 85 5.47 18.10 -4.68
CA PRO A 85 5.48 18.82 -5.95
C PRO A 85 4.62 18.12 -7.00
N GLU A 86 4.02 18.90 -7.89
CA GLU A 86 3.26 18.37 -9.03
C GLU A 86 4.16 17.81 -10.14
N HIS A 87 5.44 18.18 -10.16
CA HIS A 87 6.45 17.71 -11.10
C HIS A 87 7.68 17.27 -10.30
N ILE A 88 8.08 16.01 -10.46
CA ILE A 88 9.19 15.40 -9.72
C ILE A 88 10.34 15.16 -10.69
N ASP A 89 11.53 15.63 -10.35
CA ASP A 89 12.75 15.24 -11.05
C ASP A 89 13.29 13.91 -10.51
N VAL A 90 13.49 12.92 -11.38
CA VAL A 90 14.04 11.61 -10.98
C VAL A 90 15.46 11.69 -10.44
N GLY A 91 16.22 12.70 -10.86
CA GLY A 91 17.60 12.92 -10.41
C GLY A 91 17.69 13.56 -9.02
N ASP A 92 16.60 14.17 -8.55
CA ASP A 92 16.54 14.80 -7.23
C ASP A 92 16.22 13.76 -6.15
N LEU A 93 17.25 13.28 -5.48
CA LEU A 93 17.14 12.25 -4.44
C LEU A 93 16.44 12.76 -3.16
N ASP A 94 16.36 14.08 -2.98
CA ASP A 94 15.69 14.73 -1.83
C ASP A 94 14.19 14.97 -2.09
N VAL A 95 13.72 14.68 -3.31
CA VAL A 95 12.31 14.77 -3.67
C VAL A 95 11.75 13.44 -4.18
N CYS A 96 12.51 12.69 -4.98
CA CYS A 96 12.07 11.46 -5.63
C CYS A 96 12.41 10.21 -4.81
N PRO A 97 11.40 9.48 -4.30
CA PRO A 97 11.58 8.17 -3.66
C PRO A 97 12.21 7.15 -4.59
N ASP A 98 13.02 6.26 -4.02
CA ASP A 98 13.67 5.16 -4.74
C ASP A 98 12.70 4.30 -5.57
N THR A 99 11.46 4.13 -5.09
CA THR A 99 10.35 3.49 -5.80
C THR A 99 10.10 4.05 -7.21
N PHE A 100 10.28 5.36 -7.41
CA PHE A 100 9.95 6.05 -8.67
C PHE A 100 11.19 6.44 -9.49
N ARG A 101 12.40 6.08 -9.04
CA ARG A 101 13.65 6.42 -9.75
C ARG A 101 13.89 5.55 -11.00
N SER A 102 13.21 4.41 -11.11
CA SER A 102 13.36 3.48 -12.24
C SER A 102 12.06 3.31 -13.03
N PRO A 103 12.01 3.70 -14.32
CA PRO A 103 10.83 3.49 -15.14
C PRO A 103 10.44 2.02 -15.35
N ALA A 104 11.36 1.08 -15.12
CA ALA A 104 11.15 -0.35 -15.33
C ALA A 104 10.08 -0.96 -14.39
N VAL A 105 9.72 -0.26 -13.31
CA VAL A 105 8.69 -0.72 -12.37
C VAL A 105 7.31 -0.13 -12.65
N PHE A 106 7.16 0.68 -13.69
CA PHE A 106 5.90 1.38 -13.96
C PHE A 106 4.87 0.53 -14.70
N SER A 107 3.64 0.60 -14.19
CA SER A 107 2.44 0.02 -14.74
C SER A 107 1.98 0.77 -15.99
N SER A 108 1.47 0.04 -16.98
CA SER A 108 0.82 0.60 -18.16
C SER A 108 -0.44 1.40 -17.81
N LEU A 109 -1.09 1.12 -16.67
CA LEU A 109 -2.20 1.92 -16.12
C LEU A 109 -1.84 3.40 -15.96
N GLY A 110 -0.56 3.75 -15.82
CA GLY A 110 -0.10 5.14 -15.78
C GLY A 110 -0.49 5.94 -17.04
N SER A 111 -0.85 5.28 -18.14
CA SER A 111 -1.29 5.91 -19.40
C SER A 111 -2.81 6.07 -19.51
N THR A 112 -3.60 5.45 -18.64
CA THR A 112 -5.08 5.50 -18.65
C THR A 112 -5.58 6.64 -17.78
N LEU A 113 -5.27 7.88 -18.15
CA LEU A 113 -5.42 9.07 -17.29
C LEU A 113 -6.85 9.33 -16.76
N SER A 114 -7.88 8.82 -17.45
CA SER A 114 -9.28 8.96 -17.05
C SER A 114 -9.75 7.93 -16.02
N PHE A 115 -8.96 6.89 -15.74
CA PHE A 115 -9.32 5.88 -14.76
C PHE A 115 -9.15 6.48 -13.36
N ASP A 116 -10.05 6.10 -12.47
CA ASP A 116 -10.03 6.56 -11.09
C ASP A 116 -9.27 5.60 -10.19
N LEU A 117 -8.54 6.18 -9.25
CA LEU A 117 -7.93 5.48 -8.14
C LEU A 117 -8.72 5.72 -6.86
N ILE A 118 -8.73 4.71 -6.00
CA ILE A 118 -9.26 4.77 -4.65
C ILE A 118 -8.13 4.70 -3.64
N ARG A 119 -8.24 5.52 -2.61
CA ARG A 119 -7.32 5.51 -1.47
C ARG A 119 -8.07 5.63 -0.15
N VAL A 120 -7.71 4.78 0.79
CA VAL A 120 -8.17 4.81 2.18
C VAL A 120 -7.20 5.60 3.06
N GLN A 121 -7.73 6.40 3.99
CA GLN A 121 -6.96 7.19 4.94
C GLN A 121 -7.58 7.08 6.35
N LYS A 122 -6.83 6.53 7.32
CA LYS A 122 -7.23 6.58 8.74
C LYS A 122 -7.35 8.03 9.21
N VAL A 123 -8.45 8.36 9.86
CA VAL A 123 -8.66 9.68 10.48
C VAL A 123 -7.65 9.94 11.60
N GLU A 124 -7.29 8.92 12.37
CA GLU A 124 -6.27 9.02 13.45
C GLU A 124 -4.90 9.52 12.94
N SER A 125 -4.63 9.42 11.63
CA SER A 125 -3.40 9.98 11.06
C SER A 125 -3.34 11.51 11.17
N PHE A 126 -4.49 12.20 11.12
CA PHE A 126 -4.54 13.66 11.29
C PHE A 126 -4.25 14.07 12.72
N LYS A 127 -4.76 13.32 13.72
CA LYS A 127 -4.39 13.50 15.13
C LYS A 127 -2.90 13.32 15.35
N ARG A 128 -2.32 12.22 14.85
CA ARG A 128 -0.88 11.95 15.01
C ARG A 128 0.01 12.99 14.34
N ALA A 129 -0.39 13.53 13.19
CA ALA A 129 0.45 14.45 12.41
C ALA A 129 0.22 15.94 12.73
N LEU A 130 -1.01 16.32 13.08
CA LEU A 130 -1.45 17.71 13.21
C LEU A 130 -2.12 18.02 14.55
N ASN A 131 -2.31 17.03 15.42
CA ASN A 131 -3.08 17.14 16.66
C ASN A 131 -4.55 17.56 16.42
N GLU A 132 -5.11 17.19 15.27
CA GLU A 132 -6.53 17.44 14.94
C GLU A 132 -7.42 16.32 15.50
N SER A 133 -8.57 16.67 16.11
CA SER A 133 -9.44 15.64 16.70
C SER A 133 -10.18 14.84 15.62
N PRO A 134 -10.35 13.52 15.78
CA PRO A 134 -11.11 12.71 14.84
C PRO A 134 -12.53 13.22 14.60
N GLU A 135 -13.20 13.74 15.62
CA GLU A 135 -14.57 14.28 15.57
C GLU A 135 -14.64 15.52 14.68
N THR A 136 -13.68 16.42 14.79
CA THR A 136 -13.59 17.61 13.94
C THR A 136 -13.37 17.23 12.48
N VAL A 137 -12.43 16.30 12.23
CA VAL A 137 -12.15 15.81 10.86
C VAL A 137 -13.40 15.18 10.24
N LEU A 138 -14.11 14.34 11.00
CA LEU A 138 -15.34 13.68 10.53
C LEU A 138 -16.46 14.70 10.28
N THR A 139 -16.57 15.73 11.12
CA THR A 139 -17.54 16.83 10.94
C THR A 139 -17.29 17.57 9.63
N TRP A 140 -16.05 17.98 9.36
CA TRP A 140 -15.69 18.64 8.10
C TRP A 140 -15.87 17.73 6.89
N ALA A 141 -15.53 16.44 7.01
CA ALA A 141 -15.72 15.46 5.95
C ALA A 141 -17.20 15.24 5.61
N ALA A 142 -18.06 15.07 6.61
CA ALA A 142 -19.50 14.93 6.43
C ALA A 142 -20.12 16.19 5.80
N GLY A 143 -19.74 17.39 6.28
CA GLY A 143 -20.17 18.65 5.68
C GLY A 143 -19.72 18.81 4.23
N ALA A 144 -18.47 18.45 3.91
CA ALA A 144 -17.96 18.49 2.54
C ALA A 144 -18.75 17.55 1.60
N LEU A 145 -19.08 16.33 2.04
CA LEU A 145 -19.95 15.41 1.28
C LEU A 145 -21.37 15.97 1.10
N ALA A 146 -21.88 16.71 2.09
CA ALA A 146 -23.15 17.43 2.01
C ALA A 146 -23.06 18.74 1.19
N SER A 147 -21.94 19.00 0.49
CA SER A 147 -21.69 20.22 -0.28
C SER A 147 -21.71 21.52 0.54
N ASP A 148 -21.42 21.44 1.84
CA ASP A 148 -21.19 22.61 2.68
C ASP A 148 -19.84 23.26 2.30
N ARG A 149 -19.89 24.55 1.96
CA ARG A 149 -18.73 25.31 1.48
C ARG A 149 -17.71 25.59 2.58
N GLU A 150 -18.16 25.86 3.80
CA GLU A 150 -17.28 26.12 4.93
C GLU A 150 -16.56 24.84 5.34
N ALA A 151 -17.31 23.74 5.50
CA ALA A 151 -16.73 22.44 5.79
C ALA A 151 -15.74 21.99 4.69
N SER A 152 -16.05 22.24 3.42
CA SER A 152 -15.14 21.95 2.30
C SER A 152 -13.84 22.75 2.37
N ARG A 153 -13.93 24.05 2.70
CA ARG A 153 -12.75 24.92 2.87
C ARG A 153 -11.88 24.45 4.02
N ASP A 154 -12.49 24.16 5.16
CA ASP A 154 -11.78 23.74 6.37
C ASP A 154 -11.12 22.36 6.18
N LEU A 155 -11.80 21.44 5.49
CA LEU A 155 -11.21 20.16 5.07
C LEU A 155 -10.04 20.36 4.09
N ASP A 156 -10.16 21.26 3.11
CA ASP A 156 -9.07 21.55 2.18
C ASP A 156 -7.84 22.14 2.88
N GLU A 157 -8.03 22.98 3.90
CA GLU A 157 -6.97 23.51 4.73
C GLU A 157 -6.31 22.42 5.58
N LEU A 158 -7.09 21.54 6.20
CA LEU A 158 -6.58 20.38 6.94
C LEU A 158 -5.73 19.49 6.03
N LEU A 159 -6.22 19.15 4.83
CA LEU A 159 -5.52 18.30 3.87
C LEU A 159 -4.23 18.96 3.37
N GLN A 160 -4.23 20.29 3.21
CA GLN A 160 -3.03 21.06 2.88
C GLN A 160 -1.98 20.98 3.99
N ARG A 161 -2.37 21.26 5.23
CA ARG A 161 -1.49 21.14 6.41
C ARG A 161 -0.93 19.72 6.53
N PHE A 162 -1.78 18.72 6.30
CA PHE A 162 -1.39 17.31 6.35
C PHE A 162 -0.37 16.96 5.26
N ALA A 163 -0.58 17.43 4.03
CA ALA A 163 0.34 17.21 2.92
C ALA A 163 1.75 17.75 3.21
N ARG A 164 1.87 18.93 3.83
CA ARG A 164 3.15 19.56 4.23
C ARG A 164 3.91 18.80 5.32
N LYS A 165 3.19 18.10 6.20
CA LYS A 165 3.80 17.28 7.26
C LYS A 165 4.16 15.87 6.79
N ARG A 166 3.65 15.46 5.63
CA ARG A 166 3.83 14.11 5.13
C ARG A 166 5.17 14.01 4.39
N LYS A 167 5.95 12.99 4.74
CA LYS A 167 7.06 12.54 3.90
C LYS A 167 6.55 12.20 2.51
N TYR A 168 7.36 12.41 1.48
CA TYR A 168 7.03 12.09 0.08
C TYR A 168 7.07 10.59 -0.20
N ARG A 169 6.59 9.77 0.73
CA ARG A 169 6.54 8.32 0.58
C ARG A 169 5.60 7.89 -0.54
N PRO A 170 5.88 6.76 -1.22
CA PRO A 170 4.93 6.11 -2.10
C PRO A 170 3.58 5.91 -1.43
N VAL A 171 2.52 6.10 -2.20
CA VAL A 171 1.14 6.05 -1.73
C VAL A 171 0.45 4.89 -2.40
N PHE A 172 0.01 3.93 -1.58
CA PHE A 172 -0.87 2.86 -1.98
C PHE A 172 -2.21 3.40 -2.49
N ALA A 173 -2.65 2.88 -3.63
CA ALA A 173 -3.97 3.07 -4.19
C ALA A 173 -4.39 1.82 -4.98
N THR A 174 -5.69 1.70 -5.20
CA THR A 174 -6.31 0.64 -6.01
C THR A 174 -7.13 1.27 -7.14
N VAL A 175 -7.54 0.47 -8.12
CA VAL A 175 -8.38 0.93 -9.23
C VAL A 175 -9.84 0.94 -8.77
N TRP A 176 -10.57 2.02 -9.07
CA TRP A 176 -11.99 2.15 -8.72
C TRP A 176 -12.84 0.97 -9.18
N ASP A 177 -12.63 0.51 -10.42
CA ASP A 177 -13.44 -0.55 -11.03
C ASP A 177 -13.44 -1.83 -10.20
N ASP A 178 -12.33 -2.16 -9.55
CA ASP A 178 -12.19 -3.38 -8.75
C ASP A 178 -13.05 -3.35 -7.50
N LEU A 179 -13.42 -2.17 -6.99
CA LEU A 179 -14.22 -2.00 -5.76
C LEU A 179 -15.58 -1.35 -6.00
N SER A 180 -15.91 -1.06 -7.26
CA SER A 180 -17.10 -0.29 -7.61
C SER A 180 -18.40 -0.98 -7.18
N ASP A 181 -18.38 -2.31 -7.06
CA ASP A 181 -19.47 -3.15 -6.56
C ASP A 181 -19.83 -2.89 -5.08
N LEU A 182 -18.90 -2.32 -4.29
CA LEU A 182 -19.14 -2.02 -2.88
C LEU A 182 -20.01 -0.77 -2.69
N PHE A 183 -20.13 0.09 -3.70
CA PHE A 183 -20.70 1.43 -3.58
C PHE A 183 -21.90 1.63 -4.50
N GLY A 184 -22.96 2.22 -3.95
CA GLY A 184 -24.10 2.67 -4.75
C GLY A 184 -23.87 4.06 -5.33
N GLU A 185 -24.86 4.57 -6.09
CA GLU A 185 -24.81 5.94 -6.61
C GLU A 185 -24.78 6.97 -5.47
N ILE A 186 -25.52 6.68 -4.40
CA ILE A 186 -25.59 7.47 -3.16
C ILE A 186 -25.18 6.60 -1.96
N PRO A 187 -24.69 7.20 -0.86
CA PRO A 187 -24.21 6.45 0.31
C PRO A 187 -25.23 5.46 0.90
N GLU A 188 -26.52 5.77 0.82
CA GLU A 188 -27.60 4.91 1.34
C GLU A 188 -27.76 3.60 0.55
N GLN A 189 -27.15 3.51 -0.62
CA GLN A 189 -27.17 2.34 -1.51
C GLN A 189 -25.86 1.55 -1.48
N ASP A 190 -24.86 1.97 -0.70
CA ASP A 190 -23.63 1.20 -0.54
C ASP A 190 -23.94 -0.18 0.06
N SER A 191 -23.14 -1.19 -0.29
CA SER A 191 -23.36 -2.56 0.20
C SER A 191 -23.32 -2.60 1.74
N PRO A 192 -24.14 -3.44 2.39
CA PRO A 192 -24.00 -3.67 3.83
C PRO A 192 -22.56 -4.09 4.16
N ASP A 193 -22.02 -3.60 5.28
CA ASP A 193 -20.65 -3.87 5.73
C ASP A 193 -19.54 -3.49 4.74
N TRP A 194 -19.82 -2.63 3.74
CA TRP A 194 -18.85 -2.27 2.70
C TRP A 194 -17.50 -1.80 3.26
N VAL A 195 -17.49 -1.17 4.44
CA VAL A 195 -16.27 -0.63 5.06
C VAL A 195 -15.31 -1.74 5.49
N ASP A 196 -15.85 -2.80 6.09
CA ASP A 196 -15.08 -3.95 6.53
C ASP A 196 -14.67 -4.80 5.32
N THR A 197 -15.57 -5.00 4.35
CA THR A 197 -15.27 -5.67 3.08
C THR A 197 -14.18 -4.93 2.29
N LEU A 198 -14.22 -3.60 2.24
CA LEU A 198 -13.18 -2.78 1.62
C LEU A 198 -11.82 -2.99 2.31
N ARG A 199 -11.79 -3.02 3.65
CA ARG A 199 -10.57 -3.27 4.43
C ARG A 199 -9.98 -4.64 4.08
N ASP A 200 -10.83 -5.65 3.95
CA ASP A 200 -10.44 -7.02 3.65
C ASP A 200 -9.91 -7.16 2.23
N ARG A 201 -10.67 -6.70 1.23
CA ARG A 201 -10.26 -6.74 -0.18
C ARG A 201 -8.95 -5.99 -0.44
N LEU A 202 -8.67 -4.93 0.33
CA LEU A 202 -7.43 -4.15 0.23
C LEU A 202 -6.27 -4.69 1.07
N GLY A 203 -6.42 -5.84 1.74
CA GLY A 203 -5.34 -6.43 2.53
C GLY A 203 -4.87 -5.53 3.68
N LEU A 204 -5.73 -4.64 4.19
CA LEU A 204 -5.39 -3.63 5.18
C LEU A 204 -5.31 -4.23 6.59
N TYR A 205 -4.45 -5.24 6.78
CA TYR A 205 -4.32 -6.03 8.01
C TYR A 205 -4.05 -5.21 9.27
N THR A 206 -3.38 -4.06 9.14
CA THR A 206 -3.12 -3.16 10.27
C THR A 206 -4.29 -2.23 10.61
N TYR A 207 -5.37 -2.28 9.83
CA TYR A 207 -6.64 -1.60 10.09
C TYR A 207 -7.55 -2.56 10.85
N ASP A 208 -7.05 -3.00 12.00
CA ASP A 208 -7.68 -3.98 12.89
C ASP A 208 -8.23 -3.27 14.15
N PRO A 209 -9.55 -3.11 14.28
CA PRO A 209 -10.20 -2.63 15.48
C PRO A 209 -9.93 -3.57 16.66
N LYS A 210 -9.03 -3.18 17.56
CA LYS A 210 -8.68 -3.99 18.74
C LYS A 210 -9.74 -3.84 19.84
N PRO A 211 -10.01 -4.89 20.63
CA PRO A 211 -10.80 -4.75 21.86
C PRO A 211 -10.15 -3.73 22.81
N SER A 212 -10.94 -2.78 23.31
CA SER A 212 -10.47 -1.75 24.24
C SER A 212 -10.84 -2.09 25.70
N GLY A 213 -9.83 -2.41 26.51
CA GLY A 213 -10.01 -2.54 27.97
C GLY A 213 -10.72 -3.82 28.46
N THR A 214 -11.38 -3.72 29.61
CA THR A 214 -12.01 -4.82 30.38
C THR A 214 -13.45 -5.15 29.96
N LEU A 215 -14.05 -4.35 29.09
CA LEU A 215 -15.34 -4.62 28.48
C LEU A 215 -15.10 -4.90 27.00
N GLU A 216 -15.84 -5.83 26.40
CA GLU A 216 -15.80 -6.23 24.99
C GLU A 216 -16.21 -5.10 24.02
N LYS A 217 -15.76 -3.86 24.24
CA LYS A 217 -16.02 -2.73 23.38
C LYS A 217 -14.89 -2.63 22.35
N ILE A 218 -15.22 -2.96 21.12
CA ILE A 218 -14.36 -2.75 19.96
C ILE A 218 -14.35 -1.25 19.64
N ASP A 219 -13.18 -0.66 19.50
CA ASP A 219 -13.02 0.76 19.13
C ASP A 219 -12.96 0.88 17.60
N PRO A 220 -13.98 1.44 16.94
CA PRO A 220 -14.00 1.53 15.48
C PRO A 220 -12.86 2.38 14.93
N ILE A 221 -12.40 2.06 13.72
CA ILE A 221 -11.38 2.86 13.03
C ILE A 221 -12.08 3.75 11.99
N PRO A 222 -12.27 5.06 12.25
CA PRO A 222 -12.81 5.97 11.26
C PRO A 222 -11.83 6.17 10.09
N ILE A 223 -12.37 6.11 8.88
CA ILE A 223 -11.64 6.25 7.63
C ILE A 223 -12.29 7.27 6.69
N LEU A 224 -11.44 7.92 5.89
CA LEU A 224 -11.85 8.71 4.72
C LEU A 224 -11.45 7.94 3.46
N ILE A 225 -12.31 7.98 2.44
CA ILE A 225 -12.05 7.39 1.14
C ILE A 225 -11.98 8.49 0.11
N PHE A 226 -10.86 8.50 -0.61
CA PHE A 226 -10.64 9.45 -1.68
C PHE A 226 -10.72 8.74 -3.03
N ARG A 227 -11.43 9.35 -3.97
CA ARG A 227 -11.51 8.95 -5.38
C ARG A 227 -10.94 10.08 -6.24
N TYR A 228 -10.00 9.76 -7.11
CA TYR A 228 -9.37 10.76 -7.98
C TYR A 228 -8.84 10.11 -9.26
N PRO A 229 -8.86 10.85 -10.39
CA PRO A 229 -8.35 10.32 -11.64
C PRO A 229 -6.83 10.21 -11.61
N ILE A 230 -6.28 9.24 -12.35
CA ILE A 230 -4.83 9.11 -12.57
C ILE A 230 -4.24 10.43 -13.07
N ALA A 231 -4.97 11.19 -13.89
CA ALA A 231 -4.56 12.52 -14.37
C ALA A 231 -4.14 13.51 -13.25
N ALA A 232 -4.72 13.38 -12.05
CA ALA A 232 -4.46 14.25 -10.91
C ALA A 232 -3.13 13.94 -10.18
N LEU A 233 -2.47 12.84 -10.52
CA LEU A 233 -1.19 12.45 -9.94
C LEU A 233 -0.04 13.38 -10.40
N PRO A 234 1.02 13.51 -9.60
CA PRO A 234 2.25 14.20 -10.01
C PRO A 234 2.85 13.60 -11.28
N ARG A 235 3.52 14.45 -12.06
CA ARG A 235 4.32 14.07 -13.23
C ARG A 235 5.75 13.78 -12.83
N LEU A 236 6.44 12.97 -13.64
CA LEU A 236 7.84 12.65 -13.46
C LEU A 236 8.62 13.18 -14.68
N SER A 237 9.75 13.86 -14.45
CA SER A 237 10.56 14.50 -15.51
C SER A 237 11.01 13.52 -16.61
N SER A 238 11.16 12.25 -16.28
CA SER A 238 11.56 11.18 -17.19
C SER A 238 10.41 10.56 -18.00
N LEU A 239 9.16 11.00 -17.78
CA LEU A 239 7.98 10.47 -18.45
C LEU A 239 7.33 11.51 -19.35
N ASP A 240 6.67 11.03 -20.41
CA ASP A 240 5.79 11.85 -21.24
C ASP A 240 4.60 12.38 -20.43
N ASP A 241 4.08 13.55 -20.80
CA ASP A 241 2.97 14.25 -20.13
C ASP A 241 1.68 13.43 -20.08
N ARG A 242 1.54 12.47 -21.00
CA ARG A 242 0.40 11.55 -21.09
C ARG A 242 0.54 10.33 -20.17
N LYS A 243 1.59 10.26 -19.36
CA LYS A 243 1.83 9.16 -18.42
C LYS A 243 1.97 9.69 -16.98
N ARG A 244 1.66 8.80 -16.03
CA ARG A 244 1.86 9.02 -14.60
C ARG A 244 2.69 7.89 -14.00
N PRO A 245 3.54 8.18 -13.01
CA PRO A 245 4.42 7.20 -12.39
C PRO A 245 3.62 6.32 -11.42
N LEU A 246 2.92 5.32 -11.96
CA LEU A 246 2.31 4.25 -11.18
C LEU A 246 3.28 3.09 -11.10
N ALA A 247 3.83 2.82 -9.92
CA ALA A 247 4.73 1.69 -9.71
C ALA A 247 3.97 0.46 -9.22
N VAL A 248 4.39 -0.73 -9.67
CA VAL A 248 3.94 -1.99 -9.09
C VAL A 248 4.62 -2.17 -7.72
N PRO A 249 3.87 -2.36 -6.61
CA PRO A 249 4.47 -2.50 -5.29
C PRO A 249 5.44 -3.69 -5.20
N CYS A 250 6.52 -3.53 -4.43
CA CYS A 250 7.45 -4.58 -4.06
C CYS A 250 7.80 -4.51 -2.57
N VAL A 251 8.52 -5.52 -2.07
CA VAL A 251 8.92 -5.63 -0.65
C VAL A 251 9.79 -4.48 -0.11
N LEU A 252 10.27 -3.58 -0.99
CA LEU A 252 11.10 -2.45 -0.63
C LEU A 252 10.34 -1.11 -0.54
N ASP A 253 9.02 -1.09 -0.74
CA ASP A 253 8.25 0.15 -0.85
C ASP A 253 7.53 0.58 0.44
N GLY A 254 7.51 -0.27 1.46
CA GLY A 254 6.83 -0.02 2.72
C GLY A 254 7.37 -0.89 3.84
N ASP A 255 6.83 -0.65 5.05
CA ASP A 255 7.16 -1.45 6.24
C ASP A 255 6.78 -2.92 6.00
N PHE A 256 7.38 -3.84 6.77
CA PHE A 256 7.04 -5.25 6.72
C PHE A 256 5.54 -5.49 6.91
N SER A 257 4.95 -6.24 5.98
CA SER A 257 3.52 -6.58 5.98
C SER A 257 3.34 -8.07 5.80
N HIS A 258 2.52 -8.66 6.68
CA HIS A 258 2.11 -10.06 6.58
C HIS A 258 1.10 -10.32 5.49
N ALA A 259 0.30 -9.30 5.15
CA ALA A 259 -0.76 -9.38 4.14
C ALA A 259 -0.30 -8.92 2.76
N PHE A 260 0.95 -8.49 2.61
CA PHE A 260 1.52 -8.24 1.29
C PHE A 260 1.90 -9.57 0.64
N CYS A 261 1.60 -9.71 -0.66
CA CYS A 261 2.08 -10.80 -1.50
C CYS A 261 2.54 -10.18 -2.82
N PRO A 262 3.83 -10.30 -3.22
CA PRO A 262 4.26 -9.75 -4.49
C PRO A 262 3.51 -10.42 -5.64
N SER A 263 3.18 -9.67 -6.69
CA SER A 263 2.61 -10.22 -7.93
C SER A 263 3.70 -10.70 -8.89
N PRO A 264 3.48 -11.78 -9.66
CA PRO A 264 4.43 -12.30 -10.65
C PRO A 264 4.84 -11.22 -11.63
N ARG A 265 6.09 -11.22 -12.13
CA ARG A 265 6.64 -10.16 -13.00
C ARG A 265 5.81 -9.86 -14.27
N GLU A 266 5.03 -10.83 -14.75
CA GLU A 266 4.16 -10.69 -15.93
C GLU A 266 2.95 -9.77 -15.67
N SER A 267 2.57 -9.56 -14.42
CA SER A 267 1.49 -8.66 -14.06
C SER A 267 1.85 -7.19 -14.35
N ASP A 268 0.87 -6.38 -14.72
CA ASP A 268 1.06 -4.93 -14.89
C ASP A 268 0.76 -4.14 -13.61
N THR A 269 0.23 -4.80 -12.58
CA THR A 269 -0.11 -4.25 -11.25
C THR A 269 0.29 -5.22 -10.15
N GLY A 270 0.27 -4.74 -8.90
CA GLY A 270 0.22 -5.65 -7.75
C GLY A 270 -1.22 -6.12 -7.54
N HIS A 271 -1.42 -7.05 -6.60
CA HIS A 271 -2.75 -7.50 -6.20
C HIS A 271 -2.75 -7.68 -4.69
N THR A 272 -3.75 -7.10 -4.02
CA THR A 272 -3.90 -7.24 -2.58
C THR A 272 -4.35 -8.64 -2.22
N MET A 273 -3.86 -9.15 -1.10
CA MET A 273 -4.37 -10.36 -0.48
C MET A 273 -5.67 -10.01 0.27
N ASP A 274 -6.79 -10.57 -0.19
CA ASP A 274 -8.06 -10.43 0.51
C ASP A 274 -8.00 -11.12 1.87
N LEU A 275 -8.30 -10.40 2.96
CA LEU A 275 -8.24 -10.95 4.32
C LEU A 275 -9.45 -11.85 4.67
N ALA A 276 -10.56 -11.72 3.95
CA ALA A 276 -11.73 -12.59 4.07
C ALA A 276 -11.74 -13.68 2.98
N GLY A 277 -10.87 -13.54 1.98
CA GLY A 277 -10.70 -14.45 0.86
C GLY A 277 -11.48 -14.02 -0.37
N ALA A 278 -10.77 -13.97 -1.50
CA ALA A 278 -11.38 -13.69 -2.79
C ALA A 278 -12.23 -14.89 -3.24
N ALA A 279 -13.41 -14.66 -3.82
CA ALA A 279 -14.25 -15.78 -4.27
C ALA A 279 -13.72 -16.42 -5.57
N SER A 280 -12.93 -15.67 -6.34
CA SER A 280 -12.27 -16.18 -7.54
C SER A 280 -11.03 -15.36 -7.92
N CYS A 281 -10.25 -15.89 -8.86
CA CYS A 281 -9.07 -15.23 -9.37
C CYS A 281 -9.38 -13.89 -10.09
N ASN A 282 -10.59 -13.72 -10.62
CA ASN A 282 -11.03 -12.47 -11.27
C ASN A 282 -11.40 -11.36 -10.28
N GLU A 283 -11.49 -11.67 -8.99
CA GLU A 283 -11.84 -10.71 -7.93
C GLU A 283 -10.62 -10.14 -7.21
N LEU A 284 -9.41 -10.54 -7.61
CA LEU A 284 -8.18 -9.97 -7.09
C LEU A 284 -8.15 -8.46 -7.33
N THR A 285 -7.97 -7.71 -6.24
CA THR A 285 -8.00 -6.24 -6.28
C THR A 285 -6.63 -5.72 -6.66
N ARG A 286 -6.54 -4.95 -7.74
CA ARG A 286 -5.27 -4.41 -8.24
C ARG A 286 -4.76 -3.33 -7.29
N GLU A 287 -3.44 -3.32 -7.07
CA GLU A 287 -2.76 -2.28 -6.31
C GLU A 287 -1.60 -1.65 -7.10
N VAL A 288 -1.42 -0.35 -6.87
CA VAL A 288 -0.34 0.46 -7.42
C VAL A 288 0.16 1.43 -6.36
N LEU A 289 1.39 1.90 -6.55
CA LEU A 289 1.95 3.02 -5.80
C LEU A 289 2.05 4.25 -6.68
N HIS A 290 1.72 5.41 -6.13
CA HIS A 290 1.96 6.69 -6.80
C HIS A 290 2.72 7.67 -5.88
N PRO A 291 3.40 8.70 -6.42
CA PRO A 291 4.05 9.70 -5.59
C PRO A 291 3.06 10.43 -4.68
N ALA A 292 3.56 10.94 -3.56
CA ALA A 292 2.73 11.74 -2.67
C ALA A 292 2.11 12.93 -3.41
N MET A 293 0.84 13.23 -3.12
CA MET A 293 0.11 14.36 -3.66
C MET A 293 -0.75 15.01 -2.58
N ARG A 294 -1.12 16.26 -2.80
CA ARG A 294 -2.16 16.92 -2.00
C ARG A 294 -3.54 16.43 -2.42
N LEU A 295 -4.22 15.75 -1.50
CA LEU A 295 -5.65 15.49 -1.61
C LEU A 295 -6.44 16.79 -1.34
N ARG A 296 -7.66 16.86 -1.86
CA ARG A 296 -8.57 17.99 -1.73
C ARG A 296 -9.95 17.49 -1.32
N ALA A 297 -10.78 18.35 -0.74
CA ALA A 297 -12.15 18.04 -0.34
C ALA A 297 -12.96 17.46 -1.51
N ARG A 298 -12.77 17.99 -2.73
CA ARG A 298 -13.38 17.46 -3.96
C ARG A 298 -13.01 16.01 -4.33
N HIS A 299 -11.95 15.46 -3.75
CA HIS A 299 -11.57 14.05 -3.95
C HIS A 299 -12.20 13.14 -2.89
N LEU A 300 -12.79 13.69 -1.82
CA LEU A 300 -13.47 12.89 -0.81
C LEU A 300 -14.70 12.23 -1.43
N PHE A 301 -14.80 10.91 -1.27
CA PHE A 301 -15.83 10.08 -1.88
C PHE A 301 -16.79 9.49 -0.85
N ARG A 302 -16.23 8.92 0.23
CA ARG A 302 -17.00 8.33 1.34
C ARG A 302 -16.28 8.52 2.66
N VAL A 303 -17.06 8.44 3.73
CA VAL A 303 -16.60 8.35 5.13
C VAL A 303 -17.21 7.08 5.71
N GLY A 304 -16.43 6.31 6.45
CA GLY A 304 -16.89 5.07 7.08
C GLY A 304 -16.09 4.73 8.33
N SER A 305 -16.52 3.68 9.02
CA SER A 305 -15.83 3.16 10.20
C SER A 305 -15.64 1.66 10.05
N ILE A 306 -14.41 1.19 10.19
CA ILE A 306 -14.09 -0.25 10.24
C ILE A 306 -14.44 -0.71 11.65
N THR A 307 -15.26 -1.74 11.76
CA THR A 307 -15.85 -2.16 13.04
C THR A 307 -15.56 -3.61 13.39
N ARG A 308 -15.26 -4.44 12.38
CA ARG A 308 -14.95 -5.85 12.60
C ARG A 308 -13.44 -6.02 12.80
N PRO A 309 -12.98 -6.81 13.78
CA PRO A 309 -11.58 -7.21 13.89
C PRO A 309 -11.14 -8.03 12.68
N VAL A 310 -9.84 -8.10 12.43
CA VAL A 310 -9.26 -9.05 11.47
C VAL A 310 -9.21 -10.43 12.12
N ASP A 311 -9.52 -11.49 11.36
CA ASP A 311 -9.27 -12.86 11.85
C ASP A 311 -7.75 -13.05 12.04
N PRO A 312 -7.28 -13.35 13.27
CA PRO A 312 -5.85 -13.56 13.53
C PRO A 312 -5.24 -14.70 12.71
N ASN A 313 -6.04 -15.64 12.20
CA ASN A 313 -5.59 -16.78 11.41
C ASN A 313 -5.63 -16.53 9.90
N ALA A 314 -6.19 -15.40 9.44
CA ALA A 314 -6.40 -15.12 8.02
C ALA A 314 -5.12 -15.21 7.19
N ILE A 315 -3.96 -14.80 7.74
CA ILE A 315 -2.71 -14.71 6.97
C ILE A 315 -2.31 -16.05 6.36
N HIS A 316 -2.44 -17.15 7.10
CA HIS A 316 -1.97 -18.45 6.62
C HIS A 316 -2.81 -18.97 5.45
N GLU A 317 -4.13 -19.05 5.64
CA GLU A 317 -5.08 -19.54 4.63
C GLU A 317 -5.17 -18.60 3.43
N GLN A 318 -5.36 -17.30 3.67
CA GLN A 318 -5.59 -16.34 2.60
C GLN A 318 -4.36 -16.14 1.71
N ARG A 319 -3.16 -16.31 2.26
CA ARG A 319 -1.94 -16.30 1.46
C ARG A 319 -1.88 -17.47 0.49
N GLY A 320 -2.19 -18.68 0.96
CA GLY A 320 -2.23 -19.87 0.09
C GLY A 320 -3.22 -19.69 -1.06
N LEU A 321 -4.47 -19.30 -0.74
CA LEU A 321 -5.52 -19.03 -1.72
C LEU A 321 -5.12 -17.93 -2.71
N HIS A 322 -4.59 -16.81 -2.23
CA HIS A 322 -4.15 -15.71 -3.07
C HIS A 322 -3.07 -16.13 -4.06
N LEU A 323 -2.08 -16.93 -3.63
CA LEU A 323 -1.03 -17.44 -4.51
C LEU A 323 -1.59 -18.41 -5.56
N ILE A 324 -2.58 -19.26 -5.22
CA ILE A 324 -3.28 -20.11 -6.19
C ILE A 324 -3.92 -19.24 -7.29
N TYR A 325 -4.62 -18.19 -6.91
CA TYR A 325 -5.25 -17.30 -7.88
C TYR A 325 -4.26 -16.53 -8.74
N LEU A 326 -3.13 -16.08 -8.18
CA LEU A 326 -2.06 -15.49 -8.98
C LEU A 326 -1.47 -16.49 -10.00
N ARG A 327 -1.31 -17.78 -9.62
CA ARG A 327 -0.87 -18.82 -10.56
C ARG A 327 -1.84 -18.99 -11.71
N GLU A 328 -3.14 -18.99 -11.42
CA GLU A 328 -4.21 -19.17 -12.40
C GLU A 328 -4.30 -17.95 -13.34
N CYS A 329 -4.45 -16.74 -12.81
CA CYS A 329 -4.57 -15.50 -13.59
C CYS A 329 -3.42 -15.30 -14.56
N PHE A 330 -2.19 -15.55 -14.08
CA PHE A 330 -0.97 -15.26 -14.84
C PHE A 330 -0.36 -16.50 -15.50
N ARG A 331 -1.02 -17.66 -15.42
CA ARG A 331 -0.56 -18.95 -16.00
C ARG A 331 0.86 -19.31 -15.58
N ARG A 332 1.16 -19.14 -14.29
CA ARG A 332 2.48 -19.36 -13.68
C ARG A 332 2.39 -20.48 -12.63
N PRO A 333 2.26 -21.76 -13.00
CA PRO A 333 1.99 -22.86 -12.05
C PRO A 333 3.04 -23.03 -10.95
N GLU A 334 4.29 -22.67 -11.22
CA GLU A 334 5.39 -22.79 -10.26
C GLU A 334 5.56 -21.55 -9.34
N TYR A 335 4.75 -20.49 -9.51
CA TYR A 335 4.89 -19.25 -8.72
C TYR A 335 4.65 -19.53 -7.23
N GLY A 336 5.58 -19.14 -6.35
CA GLY A 336 5.46 -19.41 -4.92
C GLY A 336 5.71 -20.86 -4.49
N LYS A 337 6.02 -21.80 -5.40
CA LYS A 337 6.22 -23.21 -5.03
C LYS A 337 7.43 -23.43 -4.11
N HIS A 338 8.47 -22.62 -4.23
CA HIS A 338 9.66 -22.75 -3.38
C HIS A 338 9.59 -21.96 -2.08
N THR A 339 8.52 -21.19 -1.87
CA THR A 339 8.33 -20.37 -0.66
C THR A 339 7.13 -20.82 0.15
N ASP A 340 6.03 -21.18 -0.50
CA ASP A 340 4.71 -21.32 0.10
C ASP A 340 4.02 -22.65 -0.24
N GLU A 341 4.74 -23.66 -0.76
CA GLU A 341 4.15 -24.97 -1.12
C GLU A 341 3.48 -25.69 0.04
N ASP A 342 3.89 -25.43 1.27
CA ASP A 342 3.23 -25.92 2.49
C ASP A 342 1.85 -25.30 2.76
N LEU A 343 1.51 -24.22 2.05
CA LEU A 343 0.22 -23.51 2.14
C LEU A 343 -0.71 -23.78 0.93
N LEU A 344 -0.24 -24.51 -0.08
CA LEU A 344 -0.84 -24.58 -1.43
C LEU A 344 -1.54 -25.89 -1.74
#